data_AF-A0A9D2C066-F1
#
_entry.id   AF-A0A9D2C066-F1
#
_cell.length_a   1.000
_cell.length_b   1.000
_cell.length_c   1.000
_cell.angle_alpha   90.00
_cell.angle_beta   90.00
_cell.angle_gamma   90.00
#
_symmetry.space_group_name_H-M   'P 1'
#
loop_
_entity.id
_entity.type
_entity.pdbx_description
1 polymer ?
#
loop_
_entity_poly.entity_id
_entity_poly.type
_entity_poly.pdbx_seq_one_letter_code
_entity_poly.pdbx_strand_id
1 'polypeptide(L)'
;SMVDGAIAISEVFPMLSHKMDHLEKVEPMANSGIIGVGWSTSGGEAAALLTDKYLAADGIENVIRVLEEVEDERIGDLEFIELNACAGGCVGGVLCVENPYVAKARIQRLRKYLPVSQNHLGDGPIPPVMEWEEGLEFSNVLTLSDDLAEAMRMMVDIDRIAKEFPGLDCGACGAPTCRAFAEDVVRGNSQKTGCIFVYRRQMQQMADTLSQMGSGLGRFPKDDREQGRGPAPKNGE
;
A
#
# COMPACT_ATOMS: atom_id res chain seq x y z
N SER A 1 -11.74 -11.57 1.21
CA SER A 1 -11.55 -10.33 1.99
C SER A 1 -12.85 -10.02 2.71
N MET A 2 -12.81 -9.71 4.02
CA MET A 2 -13.97 -9.21 4.78
C MET A 2 -14.14 -7.67 4.65
N VAL A 3 -13.34 -7.04 3.78
CA VAL A 3 -13.31 -5.60 3.55
C VAL A 3 -13.54 -5.33 2.07
N ASP A 4 -14.52 -4.49 1.74
CA ASP A 4 -14.86 -4.08 0.38
C ASP A 4 -14.02 -2.90 -0.14
N GLY A 5 -13.40 -2.13 0.76
CA GLY A 5 -12.56 -0.99 0.40
C GLY A 5 -11.92 -0.30 1.60
N ALA A 6 -11.00 0.63 1.32
CA ALA A 6 -10.31 1.46 2.29
C ALA A 6 -10.35 2.93 1.86
N ILE A 7 -10.55 3.84 2.81
CA ILE A 7 -10.64 5.29 2.56
C ILE A 7 -9.69 6.00 3.52
N ALA A 8 -8.91 6.96 3.01
CA ALA A 8 -7.99 7.73 3.84
C ALA A 8 -8.75 8.67 4.78
N ILE A 9 -8.25 8.84 6.02
CA ILE A 9 -8.81 9.80 6.97
C ILE A 9 -8.78 11.21 6.37
N SER A 10 -7.70 11.57 5.68
CA SER A 10 -7.53 12.86 5.00
C SER A 10 -8.55 13.15 3.89
N GLU A 11 -9.10 12.12 3.24
CA GLU A 11 -10.11 12.28 2.21
C GLU A 11 -11.51 12.50 2.79
N VAL A 12 -11.84 11.79 3.87
CA VAL A 12 -13.19 11.80 4.46
C VAL A 12 -13.36 12.90 5.52
N PHE A 13 -12.28 13.27 6.22
CA PHE A 13 -12.33 14.23 7.32
C PHE A 13 -12.93 15.59 6.94
N PRO A 14 -12.59 16.24 5.80
CA PRO A 14 -13.18 17.53 5.44
C PRO A 14 -14.70 17.47 5.26
N MET A 15 -15.22 16.36 4.72
CA MET A 15 -16.65 16.15 4.52
C MET A 15 -17.38 15.87 5.84
N LEU A 16 -16.73 15.14 6.76
CA LEU A 16 -17.33 14.77 8.05
C LEU A 16 -17.25 15.90 9.07
N SER A 17 -16.13 16.63 9.15
CA SER A 17 -15.93 17.67 10.16
C SER A 17 -17.07 18.68 10.16
N HIS A 18 -17.47 19.16 8.98
CA HIS A 18 -18.61 20.08 8.87
C HIS A 18 -19.91 19.45 9.39
N LYS A 19 -20.19 18.18 9.08
CA LYS A 19 -21.42 17.52 9.55
C LYS A 19 -21.39 17.26 11.06
N MET A 20 -20.21 16.90 11.59
CA MET A 20 -20.01 16.62 13.01
C MET A 20 -20.30 17.83 13.88
N ASP A 21 -19.97 19.04 13.42
CA ASP A 21 -20.25 20.29 14.15
C ASP A 21 -21.76 20.57 14.35
N HIS A 22 -22.62 19.92 13.56
CA HIS A 22 -24.08 20.11 13.61
C HIS A 22 -24.80 18.97 14.34
N LEU A 23 -24.07 18.02 14.93
CA LEU A 23 -24.67 16.90 15.67
C LEU A 23 -24.99 17.32 17.10
N GLU A 24 -26.28 17.36 17.44
CA GLU A 24 -26.74 17.66 18.80
C GLU A 24 -26.72 16.42 19.72
N LYS A 25 -26.92 15.24 19.14
CA LYS A 25 -26.90 13.95 19.86
C LYS A 25 -26.00 12.98 19.11
N VAL A 26 -25.03 12.42 19.82
CA VAL A 26 -24.13 11.39 19.30
C VAL A 26 -24.49 10.08 19.97
N GLU A 27 -24.92 9.11 19.17
CA GLU A 27 -25.16 7.74 19.64
C GLU A 27 -23.84 6.95 19.63
N PRO A 28 -23.44 6.34 20.75
CA PRO A 28 -22.26 5.48 20.78
C PRO A 28 -22.51 4.20 19.97
N MET A 29 -21.90 4.10 18.79
CA MET A 29 -21.99 2.89 17.95
C MET A 29 -20.99 1.81 18.36
N ALA A 30 -19.88 2.20 18.97
CA ALA A 30 -18.82 1.31 19.42
C ALA A 30 -18.09 1.93 20.61
N ASN A 31 -17.54 1.07 21.47
CA ASN A 31 -16.77 1.47 22.64
C ASN A 31 -15.36 0.90 22.58
N SER A 32 -14.41 1.60 23.18
CA SER A 32 -13.03 1.15 23.31
C SER A 32 -12.47 1.56 24.66
N GLY A 33 -11.47 0.83 25.14
CA GLY A 33 -10.76 1.13 26.38
C GLY A 33 -9.43 1.84 26.14
N ILE A 34 -8.69 2.05 27.22
CA ILE A 34 -7.31 2.55 27.22
C ILE A 34 -6.43 1.72 26.29
N ILE A 35 -6.59 0.40 26.33
CA ILE A 35 -5.84 -0.56 25.51
C ILE A 35 -6.14 -0.32 24.03
N GLY A 36 -7.42 -0.42 23.64
CA GLY A 36 -7.81 -0.31 22.23
C GLY A 36 -7.55 1.07 21.61
N VAL A 37 -7.71 2.15 22.38
CA VAL A 37 -7.32 3.50 21.91
C VAL A 37 -5.80 3.65 21.86
N GLY A 38 -5.08 3.03 22.80
CA GLY A 38 -3.63 3.04 22.88
C GLY A 38 -2.94 2.46 21.64
N TRP A 39 -3.52 1.42 21.04
CA TRP A 39 -3.04 0.78 19.81
C TRP A 39 -2.77 1.74 18.64
N SER A 40 -3.42 2.90 18.62
CA SER A 40 -3.18 3.90 17.56
C SER A 40 -1.78 4.53 17.60
N THR A 41 -1.07 4.40 18.72
CA THR A 41 0.29 4.96 18.93
C THR A 41 1.31 3.84 19.08
N SER A 42 2.54 4.07 18.65
CA SER A 42 3.62 3.10 18.84
C SER A 42 3.87 2.80 20.33
N GLY A 43 4.08 1.51 20.63
CA GLY A 43 4.17 0.93 21.97
C GLY A 43 2.81 0.67 22.61
N GLY A 44 1.72 0.98 21.91
CA GLY A 44 0.35 0.84 22.41
C GLY A 44 -0.14 -0.60 22.42
N GLU A 45 0.28 -1.38 21.43
CA GLU A 45 -0.03 -2.81 21.33
C GLU A 45 0.81 -3.61 22.32
N ALA A 46 2.11 -3.35 22.38
CA ALA A 46 3.01 -4.05 23.29
C ALA A 46 2.65 -3.78 24.77
N ALA A 47 2.30 -2.53 25.11
CA ALA A 47 1.81 -2.21 26.45
C ALA A 47 0.49 -2.91 26.81
N ALA A 48 -0.30 -3.34 25.82
CA ALA A 48 -1.54 -4.08 26.05
C ALA A 48 -1.30 -5.51 26.52
N LEU A 49 -0.10 -6.07 26.29
CA LEU A 49 0.28 -7.41 26.75
C LEU A 49 0.52 -7.46 28.26
N LEU A 50 0.66 -6.31 28.92
CA LEU A 50 0.94 -6.21 30.36
C LEU A 50 2.21 -6.98 30.78
N THR A 51 3.17 -7.11 29.86
CA THR A 51 4.52 -7.66 30.05
C THR A 51 5.55 -6.53 29.93
N ASP A 52 6.72 -6.71 30.52
CA ASP A 52 7.88 -5.81 30.37
C ASP A 52 8.91 -6.33 29.37
N LYS A 53 8.74 -7.57 28.89
CA LYS A 53 9.62 -8.20 27.90
C LYS A 53 9.15 -7.93 26.47
N TYR A 54 9.07 -6.66 26.11
CA TYR A 54 8.77 -6.27 24.75
C TYR A 54 9.68 -5.17 24.25
N LEU A 55 9.77 -5.08 22.92
CA LEU A 55 10.36 -3.95 22.23
C LEU A 55 9.31 -3.32 21.32
N ALA A 56 9.27 -2.00 21.26
CA ALA A 56 8.44 -1.26 20.32
C ALA A 56 9.31 -0.33 19.49
N ALA A 57 9.19 -0.43 18.17
CA ALA A 57 9.89 0.43 17.23
C ALA A 57 8.92 1.02 16.20
N ASP A 58 9.18 2.27 15.81
CA ASP A 58 8.40 2.96 14.80
C ASP A 58 9.27 3.66 13.76
N GLY A 59 8.69 3.82 12.57
CA GLY A 59 9.40 4.29 11.39
C GLY A 59 10.08 3.14 10.66
N ILE A 60 9.77 2.97 9.38
CA ILE A 60 10.22 1.82 8.57
C ILE A 60 11.75 1.60 8.62
N GLU A 61 12.54 2.67 8.61
CA GLU A 61 14.00 2.60 8.68
C GLU A 61 14.51 2.08 10.03
N ASN A 62 13.83 2.43 11.13
CA ASN A 62 14.19 1.92 12.46
C ASN A 62 13.75 0.47 12.61
N VAL A 63 12.57 0.14 12.08
CA VAL A 63 12.04 -1.23 12.07
C VAL A 63 13.00 -2.17 11.34
N ILE A 64 13.53 -1.77 10.18
CA ILE A 64 14.53 -2.56 9.44
C ILE A 64 15.75 -2.84 10.32
N ARG A 65 16.33 -1.81 10.96
CA ARG A 65 17.50 -1.99 11.83
C ARG A 65 17.22 -2.90 13.02
N VAL A 66 16.04 -2.79 13.63
CA VAL A 66 15.64 -3.67 14.73
C VAL A 66 15.57 -5.11 14.26
N LEU A 67 15.00 -5.37 13.08
CA LEU A 67 14.94 -6.71 12.51
C LEU A 67 16.32 -7.26 12.18
N GLU A 68 17.23 -6.44 11.64
CA GLU A 68 18.64 -6.81 11.42
C GLU A 68 19.33 -7.18 12.74
N GLU A 69 19.11 -6.41 13.80
CA GLU A 69 19.68 -6.70 15.13
C GLU A 69 19.09 -7.95 15.79
N VAL A 70 17.82 -8.26 15.50
CA VAL A 70 17.19 -9.51 15.93
C VAL A 70 17.77 -10.70 15.15
N GLU A 71 17.97 -10.57 13.84
CA GLU A 71 18.59 -11.61 13.00
C GLU A 71 20.04 -11.89 13.42
N ASP A 72 20.79 -10.86 13.80
CA ASP A 72 22.15 -10.97 14.34
C ASP A 72 22.21 -11.48 15.79
N GLU A 73 21.08 -11.87 16.39
CA GLU A 73 20.96 -12.30 17.80
C GLU A 73 21.47 -11.24 18.82
N ARG A 74 21.51 -9.96 18.43
CA ARG A 74 21.94 -8.84 19.30
C ARG A 74 20.82 -8.35 20.22
N ILE A 75 19.58 -8.53 19.80
CA ILE A 75 18.37 -8.27 20.59
C ILE A 75 17.74 -9.62 20.95
N GLY A 76 17.72 -9.94 22.25
CA GLY A 76 17.16 -11.18 22.79
C GLY A 76 16.29 -10.94 24.03
N ASP A 77 15.82 -12.04 24.64
CA ASP A 77 14.98 -12.03 25.86
C ASP A 77 13.67 -11.24 25.75
N LEU A 78 13.10 -11.16 24.54
CA LEU A 78 11.79 -10.54 24.27
C LEU A 78 10.71 -11.61 24.06
N GLU A 79 9.52 -11.35 24.60
CA GLU A 79 8.31 -12.15 24.33
C GLU A 79 7.51 -11.57 23.16
N PHE A 80 7.70 -10.27 22.85
CA PHE A 80 6.97 -9.58 21.79
C PHE A 80 7.76 -8.40 21.20
N ILE A 81 7.58 -8.15 19.90
CA ILE A 81 8.13 -6.98 19.21
C ILE A 81 7.00 -6.29 18.43
N GLU A 82 6.72 -5.03 18.77
CA GLU A 82 5.80 -4.16 18.03
C GLU A 82 6.59 -3.34 17.00
N LEU A 83 6.20 -3.42 15.72
CA LEU A 83 6.87 -2.74 14.62
C LEU A 83 5.87 -1.92 13.81
N ASN A 84 5.94 -0.59 13.91
CA ASN A 84 5.09 0.30 13.14
C ASN A 84 5.86 0.96 11.99
N ALA A 85 5.36 0.88 10.76
CA ALA A 85 5.99 1.54 9.61
C ALA A 85 5.97 3.08 9.73
N CYS A 86 4.90 3.65 10.29
CA CYS A 86 4.74 5.09 10.46
C CYS A 86 5.35 5.56 11.77
N ALA A 87 6.04 6.70 11.74
CA ALA A 87 6.62 7.31 12.93
C ALA A 87 5.53 7.65 13.97
N GLY A 88 5.70 7.21 15.21
CA GLY A 88 4.72 7.37 16.28
C GLY A 88 3.48 6.48 16.20
N GLY A 89 3.43 5.51 15.28
CA GLY A 89 2.29 4.60 15.06
C GLY A 89 1.28 5.14 14.04
N CYS A 90 0.08 4.56 14.01
CA CYS A 90 -0.98 4.92 13.06
C CYS A 90 -1.36 6.40 13.10
N VAL A 91 -1.29 7.06 14.28
CA VAL A 91 -1.54 8.51 14.41
C VAL A 91 -0.57 9.38 13.60
N GLY A 92 0.61 8.85 13.26
CA GLY A 92 1.60 9.53 12.42
C GLY A 92 1.55 9.14 10.95
N GLY A 93 0.51 8.40 10.54
CA GLY A 93 0.33 7.98 9.16
C GLY A 93 0.15 9.16 8.20
N VAL A 94 0.68 9.01 6.97
CA VAL A 94 0.61 10.04 5.92
C VAL A 94 -0.81 10.33 5.42
N LEU A 95 -1.77 9.48 5.78
CA LEU A 95 -3.19 9.62 5.44
C LEU A 95 -4.01 10.27 6.57
N CYS A 96 -3.36 10.76 7.63
CA CYS A 96 -3.98 11.52 8.71
C CYS A 96 -3.96 13.03 8.42
N VAL A 97 -4.81 13.79 9.11
CA VAL A 97 -4.94 15.26 8.94
C VAL A 97 -4.21 16.09 10.00
N GLU A 98 -4.06 15.55 11.20
CA GLU A 98 -3.47 16.27 12.34
C GLU A 98 -1.96 16.06 12.35
N ASN A 99 -1.22 17.02 12.91
CA ASN A 99 0.18 16.82 13.22
C ASN A 99 0.38 15.58 14.12
N PRO A 100 1.31 14.65 13.80
CA PRO A 100 1.49 13.40 14.54
C PRO A 100 1.74 13.57 16.04
N TYR A 101 2.53 14.58 16.43
CA TYR A 101 2.86 14.83 17.83
C TYR A 101 1.65 15.34 18.62
N VAL A 102 0.85 16.20 17.98
CA VAL A 102 -0.40 16.70 18.57
C VAL A 102 -1.42 15.57 18.68
N ALA A 103 -1.57 14.75 17.65
CA ALA A 103 -2.45 13.58 17.67
C ALA A 103 -2.06 12.61 18.80
N LYS A 104 -0.76 12.29 18.93
CA LYS A 104 -0.24 11.45 20.03
C LYS A 104 -0.56 12.06 21.40
N ALA A 105 -0.37 13.36 21.60
CA ALA A 105 -0.70 14.02 22.86
C ALA A 105 -2.21 14.00 23.18
N ARG A 106 -3.07 14.17 22.15
CA ARG A 106 -4.53 14.04 22.30
C ARG A 106 -4.94 12.62 22.69
N ILE A 107 -4.37 11.60 22.04
CA ILE A 107 -4.62 10.19 22.40
C ILE A 107 -4.19 9.89 23.83
N GLN A 108 -3.01 10.36 24.25
CA GLN A 108 -2.54 10.22 25.64
C GLN A 108 -3.50 10.86 26.66
N ARG A 109 -4.08 12.02 26.33
CA ARG A 109 -5.08 12.67 27.18
C ARG A 109 -6.40 11.89 27.21
N LEU A 110 -6.88 11.44 26.05
CA LEU A 110 -8.13 10.68 25.91
C LEU A 110 -8.10 9.42 26.77
N ARG A 111 -6.98 8.68 26.75
CA ARG A 111 -6.77 7.46 27.54
C ARG A 111 -6.99 7.64 29.04
N LYS A 112 -6.77 8.83 29.61
CA LYS A 112 -6.93 9.05 31.07
C LYS A 112 -8.36 8.89 31.58
N TYR A 113 -9.35 8.99 30.68
CA TYR A 113 -10.77 8.99 31.05
C TYR A 113 -11.50 7.74 30.55
N LEU A 114 -10.79 6.76 30.01
CA LEU A 114 -11.37 5.53 29.48
C LEU A 114 -11.21 4.36 30.46
N PRO A 115 -12.13 3.39 30.44
CA PRO A 115 -11.92 2.10 31.12
C PRO A 115 -10.74 1.34 30.49
N VAL A 116 -10.10 0.45 31.24
CA VAL A 116 -8.88 -0.28 30.78
C VAL A 116 -9.12 -1.03 29.47
N SER A 117 -10.14 -1.89 29.46
CA SER A 117 -10.64 -2.60 28.27
C SER A 117 -12.16 -2.51 28.22
N GLN A 118 -12.69 -2.64 27.02
CA GLN A 118 -14.12 -2.83 26.75
C GLN A 118 -14.37 -4.08 25.90
N ASN A 119 -13.30 -4.74 25.44
CA ASN A 119 -13.35 -5.94 24.64
C ASN A 119 -12.91 -7.09 25.53
N HIS A 120 -13.87 -7.91 25.95
CA HIS A 120 -13.62 -9.10 26.74
C HIS A 120 -14.17 -10.28 25.96
N LEU A 121 -13.33 -11.30 25.75
CA LEU A 121 -13.86 -12.63 25.50
C LEU A 121 -14.62 -13.04 26.77
N GLY A 122 -15.76 -13.71 26.62
CA GLY A 122 -16.43 -14.32 27.77
C GLY A 122 -15.54 -15.38 28.43
N ASP A 123 -16.00 -16.01 29.51
CA ASP A 123 -15.26 -17.05 30.26
C ASP A 123 -15.07 -18.38 29.48
N GLY A 124 -15.02 -18.33 28.15
CA GLY A 124 -14.84 -19.46 27.25
C GLY A 124 -13.46 -19.48 26.57
N PRO A 125 -13.16 -20.54 25.81
CA PRO A 125 -11.94 -20.61 25.02
C PRO A 125 -11.91 -19.50 23.96
N ILE A 126 -10.70 -19.20 23.47
CA ILE A 126 -10.53 -18.33 22.31
C ILE A 126 -11.35 -18.91 21.15
N PRO A 127 -12.21 -18.12 20.48
CA PRO A 127 -12.97 -18.60 19.34
C PRO A 127 -12.04 -19.15 18.24
N PRO A 128 -12.36 -20.28 17.59
CA PRO A 128 -11.50 -20.87 16.54
C PRO A 128 -11.15 -19.91 15.40
N VAL A 129 -12.01 -18.92 15.11
CA VAL A 129 -11.76 -17.87 14.11
C VAL A 129 -10.58 -16.94 14.46
N MET A 130 -10.13 -16.94 15.72
CA MET A 130 -8.96 -16.20 16.18
C MET A 130 -7.71 -17.08 16.27
N GLU A 131 -7.83 -18.38 16.02
CA GLU A 131 -6.70 -19.30 15.97
C GLU A 131 -6.10 -19.31 14.57
N TRP A 132 -4.82 -19.71 14.47
CA TRP A 132 -4.17 -19.92 13.19
C TRP A 132 -4.86 -21.08 12.45
N GLU A 133 -5.25 -20.85 11.20
CA GLU A 133 -5.84 -21.89 10.35
C GLU A 133 -4.82 -22.97 9.98
N GLU A 134 -3.55 -22.58 9.85
CA GLU A 134 -2.42 -23.42 9.47
C GLU A 134 -1.22 -23.14 10.39
N GLY A 135 -0.34 -24.14 10.55
CA GLY A 135 0.89 -23.96 11.32
C GLY A 135 1.85 -23.00 10.63
N LEU A 136 2.70 -22.33 11.41
CA LEU A 136 3.79 -21.51 10.88
C LEU A 136 4.82 -22.40 10.19
N GLU A 137 4.98 -22.22 8.88
CA GLU A 137 6.02 -22.89 8.09
C GLU A 137 7.19 -21.94 7.81
N PHE A 138 8.41 -22.49 7.78
CA PHE A 138 9.59 -21.74 7.41
C PHE A 138 9.53 -21.37 5.91
N SER A 139 9.62 -20.08 5.61
CA SER A 139 9.67 -19.58 4.24
C SER A 139 11.08 -19.09 3.91
N ASN A 140 11.72 -19.75 2.94
CA ASN A 140 13.07 -19.40 2.50
C ASN A 140 13.06 -18.22 1.52
N VAL A 141 12.75 -17.02 2.03
CA VAL A 141 12.56 -15.81 1.21
C VAL A 141 13.86 -15.28 0.59
N LEU A 142 15.02 -15.59 1.17
CA LEU A 142 16.32 -15.09 0.69
C LEU A 142 16.95 -15.97 -0.39
N THR A 143 16.42 -17.16 -0.64
CA THR A 143 16.99 -18.09 -1.63
C THR A 143 16.31 -17.92 -2.99
N LEU A 144 17.12 -17.70 -4.03
CA LEU A 144 16.64 -17.54 -5.41
C LEU A 144 16.38 -18.90 -6.09
N SER A 145 17.30 -19.85 -5.93
CA SER A 145 17.20 -21.24 -6.38
C SER A 145 18.11 -22.11 -5.50
N ASP A 146 17.77 -23.39 -5.40
CA ASP A 146 18.61 -24.41 -4.76
C ASP A 146 19.86 -24.74 -5.60
N ASP A 147 19.83 -24.48 -6.91
CA ASP A 147 21.01 -24.60 -7.79
C ASP A 147 21.79 -23.28 -7.82
N LEU A 148 23.03 -23.30 -7.35
CA LEU A 148 23.90 -22.12 -7.30
C LEU A 148 24.08 -21.48 -8.68
N ALA A 149 24.24 -22.30 -9.72
CA ALA A 149 24.45 -21.78 -11.07
C ALA A 149 23.19 -21.06 -11.60
N GLU A 150 22.01 -21.58 -11.30
CA GLU A 150 20.73 -20.93 -11.57
C GLU A 150 20.55 -19.66 -10.76
N ALA A 151 20.80 -19.68 -9.45
CA ALA A 151 20.71 -18.49 -8.61
C ALA A 151 21.60 -17.35 -9.13
N MET A 152 22.83 -17.68 -9.58
CA MET A 152 23.73 -16.71 -10.22
C MET A 152 23.16 -16.15 -11.53
N ARG A 153 22.56 -17.00 -12.38
CA ARG A 153 21.89 -16.55 -13.62
C ARG A 153 20.72 -15.62 -13.31
N MET A 154 19.89 -15.99 -12.33
CA MET A 154 18.77 -15.17 -11.89
C MET A 154 19.23 -13.81 -11.38
N MET A 155 20.29 -13.73 -10.56
CA MET A 155 20.83 -12.44 -10.10
C MET A 155 21.25 -11.52 -11.26
N VAL A 156 21.91 -12.06 -12.29
CA VAL A 156 22.28 -11.29 -13.48
C VAL A 156 21.04 -10.78 -14.22
N ASP A 157 20.00 -11.61 -14.34
CA ASP A 157 18.75 -11.21 -14.98
C ASP A 157 17.98 -10.17 -14.17
N ILE A 158 17.99 -10.26 -12.84
CA ILE A 158 17.40 -9.26 -11.95
C ILE A 158 18.05 -7.90 -12.19
N ASP A 159 19.38 -7.84 -12.16
CA ASP A 159 20.11 -6.58 -12.37
C ASP A 159 19.92 -6.02 -13.79
N ARG A 160 19.77 -6.91 -14.79
CA ARG A 160 19.45 -6.51 -16.17
C ARG A 160 18.05 -5.91 -16.27
N ILE A 161 17.04 -6.58 -15.71
CA ILE A 161 15.65 -6.13 -15.75
C ILE A 161 15.45 -4.87 -14.90
N ALA A 162 16.10 -4.77 -13.75
CA ALA A 162 16.04 -3.60 -12.88
C ALA A 162 16.44 -2.30 -13.62
N LYS A 163 17.41 -2.37 -14.54
CA LYS A 163 17.84 -1.23 -15.37
C LYS A 163 16.79 -0.78 -16.40
N GLU A 164 15.80 -1.62 -16.72
CA GLU A 164 14.71 -1.26 -17.64
C GLU A 164 13.60 -0.45 -16.93
N PHE A 165 13.54 -0.55 -15.60
CA PHE A 165 12.60 0.16 -14.73
C PHE A 165 13.06 1.58 -14.42
N PRO A 166 12.15 2.46 -13.97
CA PRO A 166 12.47 3.88 -13.77
C PRO A 166 13.39 4.16 -12.57
N GLY A 167 13.64 3.18 -11.68
CA GLY A 167 14.49 3.37 -10.50
C GLY A 167 13.95 4.37 -9.48
N LEU A 168 12.63 4.58 -9.47
CA LEU A 168 11.95 5.55 -8.60
C LEU A 168 11.48 4.95 -7.27
N ASP A 169 11.46 3.63 -7.15
CA ASP A 169 11.03 2.90 -5.94
C ASP A 169 9.67 3.36 -5.38
N CYS A 170 8.74 3.69 -6.29
CA CYS A 170 7.47 4.31 -5.95
C CYS A 170 6.39 3.37 -5.37
N GLY A 171 6.64 2.07 -5.30
CA GLY A 171 5.69 1.09 -4.73
C GLY A 171 4.42 0.81 -5.56
N ALA A 172 4.19 1.47 -6.69
CA ALA A 172 2.93 1.36 -7.45
C ALA A 172 2.60 -0.04 -8.00
N CYS A 173 3.60 -0.93 -8.08
CA CYS A 173 3.45 -2.32 -8.49
C CYS A 173 3.33 -3.31 -7.32
N GLY A 174 3.33 -2.81 -6.07
CA GLY A 174 3.31 -3.64 -4.85
C GLY A 174 4.70 -4.03 -4.32
N ALA A 175 5.77 -3.82 -5.08
CA ALA A 175 7.14 -4.09 -4.64
C ALA A 175 7.80 -2.83 -4.05
N PRO A 176 8.63 -2.97 -2.99
CA PRO A 176 9.25 -1.84 -2.29
C PRO A 176 10.33 -1.12 -3.11
N THR A 177 11.00 -1.83 -4.02
CA THR A 177 11.99 -1.26 -4.93
C THR A 177 11.81 -1.81 -6.35
N CYS A 178 12.32 -1.08 -7.35
CA CYS A 178 12.38 -1.54 -8.73
C CYS A 178 13.24 -2.81 -8.88
N ARG A 179 14.25 -2.99 -8.02
CA ARG A 179 15.05 -4.22 -7.98
C ARG A 179 14.26 -5.40 -7.41
N ALA A 180 13.49 -5.19 -6.33
CA ALA A 180 12.58 -6.21 -5.81
C ALA A 180 11.53 -6.60 -6.86
N PHE A 181 10.95 -5.62 -7.57
CA PHE A 181 10.03 -5.92 -8.67
C PHE A 181 10.70 -6.69 -9.82
N ALA A 182 11.99 -6.43 -10.10
CA ALA A 182 12.75 -7.20 -11.08
C ALA A 182 12.90 -8.67 -10.65
N GLU A 183 13.11 -8.92 -9.37
CA GLU A 183 13.09 -10.27 -8.80
C GLU A 183 11.75 -10.96 -8.99
N ASP A 184 10.63 -10.27 -8.71
CA ASP A 184 9.29 -10.81 -8.95
C ASP A 184 9.08 -11.22 -10.42
N VAL A 185 9.62 -10.44 -11.35
CA VAL A 185 9.57 -10.74 -12.78
C VAL A 185 10.45 -11.95 -13.14
N VAL A 186 11.66 -12.05 -12.60
CA VAL A 186 12.57 -13.19 -12.85
C VAL A 186 12.01 -14.48 -12.26
N ARG A 187 11.37 -14.41 -11.09
CA ARG A 187 10.69 -15.55 -10.45
C ARG A 187 9.39 -15.96 -11.16
N GLY A 188 8.90 -15.14 -12.10
CA GLY A 188 7.64 -15.40 -12.81
C GLY A 188 6.39 -15.01 -12.03
N ASN A 189 6.54 -14.34 -10.88
CA ASN A 189 5.43 -13.84 -10.06
C ASN A 189 4.74 -12.63 -10.69
N SER A 190 5.43 -11.92 -11.59
CA SER A 190 4.91 -10.71 -12.24
C SER A 190 5.44 -10.54 -13.65
N GLN A 191 4.74 -9.73 -14.44
CA GLN A 191 5.22 -9.29 -15.76
C GLN A 191 5.79 -7.87 -15.67
N LYS A 192 6.74 -7.53 -16.55
CA LYS A 192 7.32 -6.17 -16.62
C LYS A 192 6.25 -5.06 -16.76
N THR A 193 5.15 -5.38 -17.43
CA THR A 193 3.97 -4.51 -17.62
C THR A 193 3.19 -4.24 -16.34
N GLY A 194 3.45 -4.96 -15.24
CA GLY A 194 2.93 -4.60 -13.92
C GLY A 194 3.47 -3.25 -13.43
N CYS A 195 4.63 -2.80 -13.95
CA CYS A 195 5.09 -1.43 -13.74
C CYS A 195 4.36 -0.48 -14.70
N ILE A 196 3.56 0.44 -14.13
CA ILE A 196 2.77 1.42 -14.90
C ILE A 196 3.63 2.26 -15.87
N PHE A 197 4.88 2.55 -15.53
CA PHE A 197 5.79 3.31 -16.39
C PHE A 197 6.25 2.50 -17.60
N VAL A 198 6.55 1.20 -17.40
CA VAL A 198 6.91 0.29 -18.50
C VAL A 198 5.70 0.04 -19.38
N TYR A 199 4.54 -0.21 -18.79
CA TYR A 199 3.29 -0.39 -19.51
C TYR A 199 2.98 0.80 -20.42
N ARG A 200 3.00 2.03 -19.88
CA ARG A 200 2.77 3.25 -20.66
C ARG A 200 3.77 3.42 -21.81
N ARG A 201 5.06 3.14 -21.57
CA ARG A 201 6.10 3.21 -22.61
C ARG A 201 5.82 2.22 -23.75
N GLN A 202 5.46 0.98 -23.43
CA GLN A 202 5.14 -0.04 -24.43
C GLN A 202 3.86 0.30 -25.19
N MET A 203 2.81 0.77 -24.52
CA MET A 203 1.57 1.22 -25.16
C MET A 203 1.84 2.35 -26.16
N GLN A 204 2.69 3.32 -25.79
CA GLN A 204 3.07 4.41 -26.68
C GLN A 204 3.83 3.88 -27.91
N GLN A 205 4.80 2.99 -27.71
CA GLN A 205 5.55 2.38 -28.82
C GLN A 205 4.64 1.60 -29.78
N MET A 206 3.65 0.88 -29.24
CA MET A 206 2.66 0.17 -30.06
C MET A 206 1.78 1.15 -30.85
N ALA A 207 1.30 2.22 -30.22
CA ALA A 207 0.52 3.27 -30.88
C ALA A 207 1.32 3.96 -32.01
N ASP A 208 2.59 4.27 -31.76
CA ASP A 208 3.49 4.88 -32.74
C ASP A 208 3.74 3.94 -33.93
N THR A 209 3.96 2.65 -33.66
CA THR A 209 4.15 1.63 -34.71
C THR A 209 2.90 1.48 -35.57
N LEU A 210 1.72 1.42 -34.97
CA LEU A 210 0.44 1.36 -35.69
C LEU A 210 0.19 2.62 -36.53
N SER A 211 0.55 3.80 -36.00
CA SER A 211 0.46 5.06 -36.74
C SER A 211 1.37 5.06 -37.96
N GLN A 212 2.61 4.57 -37.82
CA GLN A 212 3.56 4.44 -38.92
C GLN A 212 3.07 3.46 -39.98
N MET A 213 2.53 2.30 -39.60
CA MET A 213 1.94 1.34 -40.53
C MET A 213 0.71 1.93 -41.27
N GLY A 214 -0.15 2.65 -40.55
CA GLY A 214 -1.30 3.35 -41.14
C GLY A 214 -0.90 4.47 -42.10
N SER A 215 0.26 5.12 -41.87
CA SER A 215 0.81 6.11 -42.80
C SER A 215 1.46 5.51 -44.05
N GLY A 216 1.93 4.25 -43.96
CA GLY A 216 2.47 3.48 -45.09
C GLY A 216 1.41 2.86 -46.00
N LEU A 217 0.20 2.63 -45.49
CA LEU A 217 -0.99 2.35 -46.28
C LEU A 217 -1.52 3.68 -46.82
N GLY A 218 -0.99 4.08 -47.98
CA GLY A 218 -1.18 5.42 -48.57
C GLY A 218 -2.61 5.96 -48.49
N ARG A 219 -2.70 7.28 -48.28
CA ARG A 219 -3.91 8.08 -48.51
C ARG A 219 -4.56 7.63 -49.83
N PHE A 220 -5.74 7.04 -49.76
CA PHE A 220 -6.62 6.99 -50.92
C PHE A 220 -6.83 8.45 -51.38
N PRO A 221 -6.64 8.77 -52.67
CA PRO A 221 -6.95 10.09 -53.18
C PRO A 221 -8.39 10.41 -52.80
N LYS A 222 -8.62 11.56 -52.17
CA LYS A 222 -9.98 12.11 -52.10
C LYS A 222 -10.40 12.33 -53.55
N ASP A 223 -11.47 11.65 -53.96
CA ASP A 223 -12.10 11.87 -55.26
C ASP A 223 -12.68 13.30 -55.22
N ASP A 224 -11.96 14.25 -55.84
CA ASP A 224 -12.43 15.61 -56.07
C ASP A 224 -13.59 15.54 -57.08
N ARG A 225 -14.79 15.27 -56.57
CA ARG A 225 -16.06 15.52 -57.28
C ARG A 225 -16.91 16.48 -56.47
N GLU A 226 -16.43 17.70 -56.29
CA GLU A 226 -17.31 18.83 -56.04
C GLU A 226 -18.03 19.23 -57.33
N GLN A 227 -19.22 18.63 -57.48
CA GLN A 227 -20.47 19.31 -57.81
C GLN A 227 -20.37 20.56 -58.70
N GLY A 228 -20.40 20.33 -60.02
CA GLY A 228 -20.99 21.30 -60.94
C GLY A 228 -22.49 21.43 -60.69
N ARG A 229 -22.90 22.25 -59.71
CA ARG A 229 -24.28 22.71 -59.58
C ARG A 229 -24.53 23.74 -60.68
N GLY A 230 -25.31 23.33 -61.68
CA GLY A 230 -25.91 24.25 -62.65
C GLY A 230 -26.79 25.30 -61.97
N PRO A 231 -26.97 26.47 -62.60
CA PRO A 231 -27.59 27.63 -61.97
C PRO A 231 -29.08 27.40 -61.68
N ALA A 232 -29.51 27.80 -60.48
CA ALA A 232 -30.91 27.88 -60.10
C ALA A 232 -31.64 28.96 -60.92
N PRO A 233 -32.91 28.75 -61.31
CA PRO A 233 -33.69 29.76 -62.02
C PRO A 233 -34.04 30.91 -61.07
N LYS A 234 -33.82 32.14 -61.54
CA LYS A 234 -34.52 33.32 -61.01
C LYS A 234 -35.92 33.33 -61.62
N ASN A 235 -36.94 33.52 -60.80
CA ASN A 235 -38.10 34.37 -61.07
C ASN A 235 -38.79 34.65 -59.74
N GLY A 236 -38.91 35.94 -59.43
CA GLY A 236 -39.77 36.42 -58.36
C GLY A 236 -41.16 36.72 -58.89
N GLU A 237 -42.13 36.60 -58.00
CA GLU A 237 -43.28 37.49 -57.76
C GLU A 237 -43.82 37.16 -56.36
#